data_AF-K2PBR9-F1
#
_entry.id   AF-K2PBR9-F1
#
_cell.length_a   1.000
_cell.length_b   1.000
_cell.length_c   1.000
_cell.angle_alpha   90.00
_cell.angle_beta   90.00
_cell.angle_gamma   90.00
#
_symmetry.space_group_name_H-M   'P 1'
#
loop_
_entity.id
_entity.type
_entity.pdbx_description
1 polymer ?
#
loop_
_entity_poly.entity_id
_entity_poly.type
_entity_poly.pdbx_seq_one_letter_code
_entity_poly.pdbx_strand_id
1 'polypeptide(L)'
;MFSKLVRIRPQATKSQQFAELLRMPSRASIVHFREVTHMEVTVYILRCSDGSYYIGLTKQAIEARLWEHNAGTYDGYTAKRRPVELVFTESYDRILDAIARERQIKGWNRQKKEALIACAYEALPDLSRRGPVKWLGGGPTRPRPSRVASLPPQDEG
;
A
#
# COMPACT_ATOMS: atom_id res chain seq x y z
N MET A 1 69.18 3.34 -27.98
CA MET A 1 68.73 2.13 -27.24
C MET A 1 68.39 2.53 -25.81
N PHE A 2 67.39 1.87 -25.21
CA PHE A 2 66.87 2.00 -23.83
C PHE A 2 65.90 3.18 -23.58
N SER A 3 64.60 2.96 -23.75
CA SER A 3 63.66 2.41 -22.75
C SER A 3 63.25 3.46 -21.70
N LYS A 4 62.18 4.23 -22.00
CA LYS A 4 61.44 4.98 -20.97
C LYS A 4 60.33 4.07 -20.44
N LEU A 5 60.69 3.45 -19.32
CA LEU A 5 59.88 2.64 -18.44
C LEU A 5 58.64 3.42 -17.97
N VAL A 6 57.47 2.82 -18.17
CA VAL A 6 56.17 3.26 -17.62
C VAL A 6 56.25 3.26 -16.10
N ARG A 7 56.16 4.43 -15.47
CA ARG A 7 56.00 4.54 -14.02
C ARG A 7 54.54 4.28 -13.65
N ILE A 8 54.29 3.06 -13.20
CA ILE A 8 53.06 2.63 -12.52
C ILE A 8 52.87 3.53 -11.29
N ARG A 9 51.74 4.25 -11.20
CA ARG A 9 51.35 4.97 -9.98
C ARG A 9 50.94 3.94 -8.92
N PRO A 10 51.48 4.00 -7.69
CA PRO A 10 51.02 3.14 -6.61
C PRO A 10 49.60 3.57 -6.18
N GLN A 11 48.71 2.59 -6.04
CA GLN A 11 47.39 2.76 -5.45
C GLN A 11 47.55 2.98 -3.94
N ALA A 12 46.89 4.02 -3.42
CA ALA A 12 46.90 4.35 -2.00
C ALA A 12 46.24 3.22 -1.20
N THR A 13 46.84 2.86 -0.05
CA THR A 13 46.35 1.81 0.84
C THR A 13 45.24 2.32 1.76
N LYS A 14 44.31 1.42 2.10
CA LYS A 14 43.04 1.62 2.83
C LYS A 14 43.17 2.23 4.24
N SER A 15 44.39 2.49 4.70
CA SER A 15 44.71 3.07 6.01
C SER A 15 45.01 4.57 5.96
N GLN A 16 45.28 5.14 4.78
CA GLN A 16 45.57 6.58 4.63
C GLN A 16 44.31 7.44 4.37
N GLN A 17 43.15 6.84 4.11
CA GLN A 17 41.89 7.59 3.93
C GLN A 17 41.22 8.00 5.26
N PHE A 18 41.67 7.49 6.41
CA PHE A 18 40.98 7.74 7.69
C PHE A 18 41.48 8.98 8.46
N ALA A 19 42.61 9.58 8.05
CA ALA A 19 43.23 10.72 8.75
C ALA A 19 42.98 12.10 8.10
N GLU A 20 42.38 12.16 6.91
CA GLU A 20 41.99 13.44 6.28
C GLU A 20 40.60 13.92 6.73
N LEU A 21 39.87 13.09 7.50
CA LEU A 21 38.49 13.33 7.94
C LEU A 21 38.37 13.94 9.35
N LEU A 22 39.46 14.43 9.94
CA LEU A 22 39.48 15.14 11.23
C LEU A 22 40.06 16.57 11.14
N ARG A 23 40.08 17.17 9.95
CA ARG A 23 40.40 18.60 9.79
C ARG A 23 39.11 19.42 9.78
N MET A 24 38.57 19.67 10.96
CA MET A 24 37.46 20.59 11.19
C MET A 24 37.90 22.05 10.95
N PRO A 25 37.16 22.85 10.14
CA PRO A 25 37.10 24.29 10.32
C PRO A 25 36.00 24.66 11.32
N SER A 26 36.34 25.64 12.15
CA SER A 26 35.61 26.17 13.29
C SER A 26 34.32 26.93 12.94
N ARG A 27 33.29 26.74 13.79
CA ARG A 27 32.33 27.74 14.31
C ARG A 27 31.96 28.90 13.36
N ALA A 28 31.02 28.67 12.45
CA ALA A 28 30.03 29.68 12.06
C ALA A 28 28.82 28.99 11.42
N SER A 29 27.62 29.39 11.85
CA SER A 29 26.30 28.92 11.40
C SER A 29 25.95 27.48 11.78
N ILE A 30 25.49 27.32 13.01
CA ILE A 30 24.48 26.32 13.40
C ILE A 30 23.20 26.65 12.61
N VAL A 31 23.16 26.32 11.32
CA VAL A 31 21.91 25.92 10.70
C VAL A 31 21.78 24.46 11.04
N HIS A 32 20.94 24.15 12.03
CA HIS A 32 20.39 22.80 12.14
C HIS A 32 19.68 22.55 10.81
N PHE A 33 20.41 21.99 9.84
CA PHE A 33 19.80 21.29 8.73
C PHE A 33 19.07 20.13 9.39
N ARG A 34 17.84 20.42 9.85
CA ARG A 34 16.85 19.40 10.12
C ARG A 34 16.83 18.61 8.83
N GLU A 35 17.45 17.44 8.84
CA GLU A 35 16.99 16.35 8.00
C GLU A 35 15.49 16.34 8.24
N VAL A 36 14.76 16.89 7.27
CA VAL A 36 13.35 16.64 7.14
C VAL A 36 13.33 15.14 7.01
N THR A 37 13.02 14.46 8.12
CA THR A 37 12.80 13.04 8.14
C THR A 37 11.58 12.85 7.25
N HIS A 38 11.82 12.64 5.96
CA HIS A 38 10.80 12.32 4.99
C HIS A 38 10.17 11.03 5.51
N MET A 39 8.98 11.17 6.09
CA MET A 39 8.20 10.05 6.59
C MET A 39 7.56 9.40 5.38
N GLU A 40 8.35 8.64 4.64
CA GLU A 40 7.86 7.87 3.51
C GLU A 40 6.84 6.85 4.02
N VAL A 41 5.65 6.89 3.44
CA VAL A 41 4.57 5.96 3.75
C VAL A 41 4.32 5.10 2.52
N THR A 42 4.46 3.79 2.66
CA THR A 42 4.23 2.84 1.57
C THR A 42 2.84 2.22 1.71
N VAL A 43 2.02 2.36 0.67
CA VAL A 43 0.79 1.59 0.49
C VAL A 43 1.15 0.30 -0.25
N TYR A 44 0.59 -0.83 0.18
CA TYR A 44 0.91 -2.13 -0.41
C TYR A 44 -0.34 -3.00 -0.56
N ILE A 45 -0.25 -3.93 -1.52
CA ILE A 45 -1.25 -4.97 -1.75
C ILE A 45 -0.57 -6.33 -1.64
N LEU A 46 -1.11 -7.19 -0.77
CA LEU A 46 -0.72 -8.58 -0.66
C LEU A 46 -1.80 -9.46 -1.29
N ARG A 47 -1.37 -10.50 -1.99
CA ARG A 47 -2.20 -11.58 -2.48
C ARG A 47 -2.07 -12.76 -1.52
N CYS A 48 -3.19 -13.17 -0.95
CA CYS A 48 -3.27 -14.36 -0.10
C CYS A 48 -3.42 -15.62 -0.96
N SER A 49 -3.18 -16.80 -0.37
CA SER A 49 -3.27 -18.10 -1.06
C SER A 49 -4.67 -18.44 -1.58
N ASP A 50 -5.72 -17.87 -0.98
CA ASP A 50 -7.12 -17.97 -1.43
C ASP A 50 -7.46 -17.03 -2.60
N GLY A 51 -6.49 -16.26 -3.08
CA GLY A 51 -6.69 -15.24 -4.12
C GLY A 51 -7.38 -13.98 -3.62
N SER A 52 -7.54 -13.79 -2.30
CA SER A 52 -7.98 -12.53 -1.71
C SER A 52 -6.85 -11.49 -1.71
N TYR A 53 -7.24 -10.22 -1.70
CA TYR A 53 -6.30 -9.09 -1.64
C TYR A 53 -6.39 -8.40 -0.29
N TYR A 54 -5.26 -8.33 0.40
CA TYR A 54 -5.08 -7.50 1.59
C TYR A 54 -4.42 -6.19 1.20
N ILE A 55 -4.97 -5.07 1.66
CA ILE A 55 -4.48 -3.72 1.35
C ILE A 55 -4.17 -3.04 2.67
N GLY A 56 -2.96 -2.53 2.79
CA GLY A 56 -2.51 -1.81 3.98
C GLY A 56 -1.54 -0.69 3.62
N LEU A 57 -1.19 0.08 4.65
CA LEU A 57 -0.12 1.06 4.59
C LEU A 57 0.89 0.82 5.71
N THR A 58 2.13 1.21 5.49
CA THR A 58 3.23 1.07 6.45
C THR A 58 4.12 2.30 6.39
N LYS A 59 4.69 2.67 7.54
CA LYS A 59 5.76 3.69 7.64
C LYS A 59 7.16 3.07 7.75
N GLN A 60 7.22 1.75 7.87
CA GLN A 60 8.44 0.96 7.97
C GLN A 60 8.65 0.15 6.68
N ALA A 61 9.85 -0.40 6.50
CA ALA A 61 10.21 -1.25 5.36
C ALA A 61 9.17 -2.35 5.11
N ILE A 62 8.70 -2.44 3.86
CA ILE A 62 7.68 -3.41 3.44
C ILE A 62 8.16 -4.85 3.59
N GLU A 63 9.45 -5.12 3.41
CA GLU A 63 10.05 -6.45 3.56
C GLU A 63 9.90 -6.99 4.99
N ALA A 64 10.15 -6.14 6.00
CA ALA A 64 9.95 -6.50 7.40
C ALA A 64 8.48 -6.87 7.65
N ARG A 65 7.55 -6.09 7.09
CA ARG A 65 6.11 -6.33 7.23
C ARG A 65 5.68 -7.63 6.53
N LEU A 66 6.20 -7.90 5.33
CA LEU A 66 5.92 -9.13 4.58
C LEU A 66 6.43 -10.35 5.36
N TRP A 67 7.63 -10.26 5.94
CA TRP A 67 8.18 -11.31 6.77
C TRP A 67 7.33 -11.56 8.02
N GLU A 68 6.91 -10.53 8.74
CA GLU A 68 5.99 -10.65 9.89
C GLU A 68 4.68 -11.38 9.53
N HIS A 69 4.08 -11.02 8.38
CA HIS A 69 2.85 -11.65 7.90
C HIS A 69 3.04 -13.14 7.56
N ASN A 70 4.18 -13.51 6.95
CA ASN A 70 4.49 -14.90 6.61
C ASN A 70 4.91 -15.71 7.85
N ALA A 71 5.68 -15.12 8.75
CA ALA A 71 6.07 -15.71 10.04
C ALA A 71 4.87 -15.97 10.95
N GLY A 72 3.76 -15.24 10.75
CA GLY A 72 2.56 -15.38 11.57
C GLY A 72 2.73 -14.79 12.97
N THR A 73 3.66 -13.84 13.11
CA THR A 73 3.98 -13.15 14.37
C THR A 73 2.76 -12.42 14.96
N TYR A 74 1.81 -12.05 14.10
CA TYR A 74 0.54 -11.46 14.49
C TYR A 74 -0.63 -12.35 14.08
N ASP A 75 -1.50 -12.67 15.03
CA ASP A 75 -2.77 -13.36 14.77
C ASP A 75 -3.76 -12.36 14.14
N GLY A 76 -3.64 -12.20 12.82
CA GLY A 76 -4.39 -11.25 12.02
C GLY A 76 -5.08 -11.89 10.81
N TYR A 77 -5.76 -11.06 10.01
CA TYR A 77 -6.51 -11.48 8.82
C TYR A 77 -5.71 -12.39 7.86
N THR A 78 -4.40 -12.16 7.75
CA THR A 78 -3.48 -12.92 6.89
C THR A 78 -2.94 -14.20 7.53
N ALA A 79 -3.04 -14.39 8.85
CA ALA A 79 -2.41 -15.51 9.56
C ALA A 79 -2.95 -16.89 9.12
N LYS A 80 -4.23 -16.94 8.75
CA LYS A 80 -4.93 -18.14 8.24
C LYS A 80 -4.85 -18.32 6.72
N ARG A 81 -4.29 -17.35 5.98
CA ARG A 81 -4.34 -17.29 4.51
C ARG A 81 -2.95 -17.21 3.87
N ARG A 82 -1.97 -17.82 4.55
CA ARG A 82 -0.57 -17.94 4.09
C ARG A 82 -0.46 -19.04 3.02
N PRO A 83 0.56 -18.98 2.13
CA PRO A 83 1.53 -17.89 1.98
C PRO A 83 0.90 -16.61 1.44
N VAL A 84 1.47 -15.45 1.81
CA VAL A 84 1.09 -14.16 1.24
C VAL A 84 2.22 -13.62 0.34
N GLU A 85 1.84 -13.12 -0.82
CA GLU A 85 2.75 -12.57 -1.83
C GLU A 85 2.55 -11.06 -1.97
N LEU A 86 3.64 -10.31 -2.05
CA LEU A 86 3.60 -8.89 -2.34
C LEU A 86 3.38 -8.68 -3.84
N VAL A 87 2.25 -8.08 -4.22
CA VAL A 87 1.89 -7.90 -5.64
C VAL A 87 1.92 -6.44 -6.08
N PHE A 88 1.89 -5.49 -5.15
CA PHE A 88 1.96 -4.06 -5.48
C PHE A 88 2.47 -3.25 -4.29
N THR A 89 3.23 -2.19 -4.57
CA THR A 89 3.72 -1.20 -3.61
C THR A 89 3.74 0.19 -4.24
N GLU A 90 3.37 1.21 -3.47
CA GLU A 90 3.40 2.61 -3.88
C GLU A 90 3.80 3.49 -2.69
N SER A 91 4.85 4.30 -2.84
CA SER A 91 5.38 5.17 -1.78
C SER A 91 4.86 6.60 -1.90
N TYR A 92 4.61 7.23 -0.77
CA TYR A 92 4.08 8.59 -0.66
C TYR A 92 4.85 9.41 0.38
N ASP A 93 5.12 10.67 0.07
CA ASP A 93 5.76 11.62 1.00
C ASP A 93 4.83 12.09 2.12
N ARG A 94 3.52 12.07 1.86
CA ARG A 94 2.49 12.55 2.79
C ARG A 94 1.61 11.39 3.23
N ILE A 95 1.48 11.24 4.55
CA ILE A 95 0.60 10.23 5.14
C ILE A 95 -0.86 10.37 4.72
N LEU A 96 -1.35 11.61 4.53
CA LEU A 96 -2.73 11.86 4.10
C LEU A 96 -3.00 11.32 2.70
N ASP A 97 -2.02 11.45 1.80
CA ASP A 97 -2.12 10.95 0.43
C ASP A 97 -2.13 9.41 0.42
N ALA A 98 -1.27 8.79 1.23
CA ALA A 98 -1.27 7.34 1.43
C ALA A 98 -2.60 6.83 2.00
N ILE A 99 -3.18 7.51 2.99
CA ILE A 99 -4.49 7.14 3.57
C ILE A 99 -5.62 7.30 2.54
N ALA A 100 -5.61 8.39 1.77
CA ALA A 100 -6.60 8.62 0.72
C ALA A 100 -6.50 7.53 -0.36
N ARG A 101 -5.28 7.17 -0.76
CA ARG A 101 -5.02 6.10 -1.71
C ARG A 101 -5.48 4.74 -1.19
N GLU A 102 -5.13 4.39 0.04
CA GLU A 102 -5.51 3.13 0.67
C GLU A 102 -7.04 2.98 0.69
N ARG A 103 -7.76 4.04 1.10
CA ARG A 103 -9.23 4.08 1.09
C ARG A 103 -9.80 3.92 -0.31
N GLN A 104 -9.19 4.58 -1.30
CA GLN A 104 -9.60 4.48 -2.70
C GLN A 104 -9.48 3.05 -3.21
N ILE A 105 -8.32 2.40 -3.02
CA ILE A 105 -8.06 1.03 -3.48
C ILE A 105 -8.96 0.04 -2.73
N LYS A 106 -9.19 0.21 -1.42
CA LYS A 106 -10.11 -0.65 -0.65
C LYS A 106 -11.51 -0.68 -1.26
N GLY A 107 -12.02 0.45 -1.72
CA GLY A 107 -13.34 0.58 -2.36
C GLY A 107 -13.41 0.09 -3.81
N TRP A 108 -12.30 -0.33 -4.42
CA TRP A 108 -12.30 -0.82 -5.79
C TRP A 108 -12.82 -2.26 -5.92
N ASN A 109 -13.46 -2.54 -7.06
CA ASN A 109 -13.79 -3.90 -7.45
C ASN A 109 -12.51 -4.70 -7.78
N ARG A 110 -12.65 -6.02 -7.90
CA ARG A 110 -11.52 -6.92 -8.16
C ARG A 110 -10.78 -6.56 -9.45
N GLN A 111 -11.50 -6.28 -10.52
CA GLN A 111 -10.92 -5.95 -11.84
C GLN A 111 -10.03 -4.71 -11.81
N LYS A 112 -10.42 -3.65 -11.11
CA LYS A 112 -9.58 -2.45 -10.96
C LYS A 112 -8.31 -2.72 -10.15
N LYS A 113 -8.39 -3.58 -9.13
CA LYS A 113 -7.22 -3.98 -8.34
C LYS A 113 -6.25 -4.81 -9.19
N GLU A 114 -6.77 -5.74 -9.98
CA GLU A 114 -5.97 -6.53 -10.93
C GLU A 114 -5.33 -5.65 -12.01
N ALA A 115 -6.06 -4.66 -12.56
CA ALA A 115 -5.51 -3.68 -13.49
C ALA A 115 -4.40 -2.84 -12.85
N LEU A 116 -4.55 -2.44 -11.58
CA LEU A 116 -3.51 -1.72 -10.85
C LEU A 116 -2.25 -2.57 -10.65
N ILE A 117 -2.41 -3.83 -10.26
CA ILE A 117 -1.32 -4.79 -10.07
C ILE A 117 -0.59 -5.05 -11.40
N ALA A 118 -1.32 -5.10 -12.51
CA ALA A 118 -0.76 -5.29 -13.85
C ALA A 118 -0.16 -4.00 -14.45
N CYS A 119 -0.11 -2.90 -13.70
CA CYS A 119 0.29 -1.57 -14.20
C CYS A 119 -0.52 -1.10 -15.42
N ALA A 120 -1.72 -1.63 -15.63
CA ALA A 120 -2.62 -1.32 -16.74
C ALA A 120 -3.50 -0.11 -16.40
N TYR A 121 -2.87 1.03 -16.14
CA TYR A 121 -3.55 2.26 -15.72
C TYR A 121 -4.57 2.78 -16.75
N GLU A 122 -4.34 2.50 -18.03
CA GLU A 122 -5.20 2.89 -19.15
C GLU A 122 -6.59 2.24 -19.11
N ALA A 123 -6.71 1.06 -18.51
CA ALA A 123 -7.99 0.34 -18.39
C ALA A 123 -8.84 0.83 -17.21
N LEU A 124 -8.27 1.57 -16.25
CA LEU A 124 -8.97 2.03 -15.05
C LEU A 124 -10.19 2.93 -15.33
N PRO A 125 -10.13 3.89 -16.29
CA PRO A 125 -11.28 4.71 -16.64
C PRO A 125 -12.46 3.88 -17.15
N ASP A 126 -12.21 2.89 -18.00
CA ASP A 126 -13.25 2.01 -18.54
C ASP A 126 -13.88 1.16 -17.44
N LEU A 127 -13.06 0.57 -16.56
CA LEU A 127 -13.51 -0.21 -15.41
C LEU A 127 -14.25 0.65 -14.35
N SER A 128 -14.13 1.97 -14.43
CA SER A 128 -14.83 2.90 -13.53
C SER A 128 -16.23 3.26 -13.98
N ARG A 129 -16.55 3.10 -15.27
CA ARG A 129 -17.90 3.32 -15.78
C ARG A 129 -18.79 2.24 -15.19
N ARG A 130 -19.69 2.62 -14.28
CA ARG A 130 -20.85 1.77 -13.99
C ARG A 130 -21.60 1.65 -15.31
N GLY A 131 -21.71 0.44 -15.84
CA GLY A 131 -22.61 0.18 -16.97
C GLY A 131 -24.01 0.71 -16.63
N PRO A 132 -24.79 1.14 -17.64
CA PRO A 132 -26.15 1.59 -17.40
C PRO A 132 -26.91 0.51 -16.61
N VAL A 133 -27.55 0.91 -15.51
CA VAL A 133 -28.37 -0.01 -14.72
C VAL A 133 -29.50 -0.48 -15.63
N LYS A 134 -29.37 -1.69 -16.18
CA LYS A 134 -30.41 -2.28 -17.00
C LYS A 134 -31.51 -2.73 -16.05
N TRP A 135 -32.54 -1.89 -15.90
CA TRP A 135 -33.80 -2.30 -15.30
C TRP A 135 -34.43 -3.36 -16.19
N LEU A 136 -34.11 -4.62 -15.92
CA LEU A 136 -34.81 -5.75 -16.52
C LEU A 136 -36.16 -5.87 -15.81
N GLY A 137 -37.17 -5.15 -16.30
CA GLY A 137 -38.60 -5.38 -16.05
C GLY A 137 -39.06 -5.45 -14.58
N GLY A 138 -39.75 -4.40 -14.12
CA GLY A 138 -40.55 -4.44 -12.89
C GLY A 138 -39.75 -4.26 -11.61
N GLY A 139 -39.67 -3.02 -11.11
CA GLY A 139 -39.21 -2.78 -9.74
C GLY A 139 -40.10 -3.51 -8.73
N PRO A 140 -39.60 -3.89 -7.54
CA PRO A 140 -40.38 -4.61 -6.56
C PRO A 140 -41.53 -3.71 -6.08
N THR A 141 -42.73 -3.93 -6.62
CA THR A 141 -43.95 -3.39 -6.02
C THR A 141 -44.12 -4.11 -4.70
N ARG A 142 -43.66 -3.51 -3.59
CA ARG A 142 -44.08 -3.97 -2.27
C ARG A 142 -45.62 -3.88 -2.25
N PRO A 143 -46.36 -4.99 -2.11
CA PRO A 143 -47.79 -4.90 -1.91
C PRO A 143 -48.01 -4.06 -0.65
N ARG A 144 -48.80 -2.99 -0.76
CA ARG A 144 -49.24 -2.23 0.42
C ARG A 144 -49.97 -3.22 1.33
N PRO A 145 -49.59 -3.36 2.60
CA PRO A 145 -50.34 -4.22 3.51
C PRO A 145 -51.78 -3.69 3.57
N SER A 146 -52.73 -4.51 3.13
CA SER A 146 -54.15 -4.23 3.23
C SER A 146 -54.51 -4.10 4.70
N ARG A 147 -55.06 -2.94 5.06
CA ARG A 147 -55.53 -2.60 6.40
C ARG A 147 -56.74 -3.46 6.77
N VAL A 148 -56.56 -4.71 7.17
CA VAL A 148 -57.59 -5.49 7.89
C VAL A 148 -56.91 -6.48 8.84
N ALA A 149 -56.91 -6.16 10.13
CA ALA A 149 -56.89 -7.15 11.19
C ALA A 149 -58.08 -6.80 12.08
N SER A 150 -59.15 -7.58 11.92
CA SER A 150 -60.34 -7.55 12.75
C SER A 150 -59.95 -7.79 14.22
N LEU A 151 -60.46 -6.97 15.14
CA LEU A 151 -60.40 -7.25 16.58
C LEU A 151 -61.15 -8.56 16.88
N PRO A 152 -60.65 -9.42 17.78
CA PRO A 152 -61.44 -10.51 18.31
C PRO A 152 -62.60 -9.97 19.19
N PRO A 153 -63.76 -10.66 19.21
CA PRO A 153 -64.89 -10.28 20.05
C PRO A 153 -64.53 -10.38 21.53
N GLN A 154 -64.95 -9.39 22.32
CA GLN A 154 -64.90 -9.44 23.77
C GLN A 154 -66.06 -10.32 24.25
N ASP A 155 -65.74 -11.42 24.92
CA ASP A 155 -66.70 -12.25 25.62
C ASP A 155 -67.01 -11.58 26.97
N GLU A 156 -68.28 -11.24 27.17
CA GLU A 156 -68.85 -10.75 28.42
C GLU A 156 -69.29 -11.96 29.25
N GLY A 157 -68.78 -12.08 30.48
CA GLY A 157 -69.15 -13.11 31.44
C GLY A 157 -68.57 -12.87 32.82
#